data_AF-A0AAU1X530-F1
#
_entry.id   AF-A0AAU1X530-F1
#
_cell.length_a   1.000
_cell.length_b   1.000
_cell.length_c   1.000
_cell.angle_alpha   90.00
_cell.angle_beta   90.00
_cell.angle_gamma   90.00
#
_symmetry.space_group_name_H-M   'P 1'
#
loop_
_entity.id
_entity.type
_entity.pdbx_description
1 polymer ?
#
loop_
_entity_poly.entity_id
_entity_poly.type
_entity_poly.pdbx_seq_one_letter_code
_entity_poly.pdbx_strand_id
1 'polypeptide(L)'
;MLVEWDWWTVEFGDAHAGAVGVLVGGGEPGPVYFDVGSGPDIPSTRNWSAHDGRHRRPRAEALRAVCACGWRGAAEYPLDWAAVGDRPLYEVDVDLTGPLADWNAHLSLVRDKRYRCPRRWRLSWSR
;
A
#
# COMPACT_ATOMS: atom_id res chain seq x y z
N MET A 1 2.33 11.92 -8.60
CA MET A 1 2.10 11.56 -7.19
C MET A 1 2.72 10.20 -6.95
N LEU A 2 3.78 10.16 -6.15
CA LEU A 2 4.44 8.91 -5.78
C LEU A 2 3.66 8.31 -4.60
N VAL A 3 3.25 7.05 -4.73
CA VAL A 3 2.95 6.26 -3.54
C VAL A 3 4.31 5.99 -2.90
N GLU A 4 4.47 6.39 -1.64
CA GLU A 4 5.64 5.96 -0.86
C GLU A 4 5.47 4.47 -0.61
N TRP A 5 6.42 3.68 -1.09
CA TRP A 5 6.43 2.24 -0.89
C TRP A 5 7.29 1.90 0.32
N ASP A 6 6.73 1.14 1.24
CA ASP A 6 7.38 0.78 2.51
C ASP A 6 8.18 -0.52 2.39
N TRP A 7 7.75 -1.42 1.50
CA TRP A 7 8.27 -2.78 1.41
C TRP A 7 8.75 -3.09 0.00
N TRP A 8 9.89 -3.78 -0.11
CA TRP A 8 10.47 -4.18 -1.38
C TRP A 8 11.23 -5.50 -1.21
N THR A 9 11.48 -6.18 -2.33
CA THR A 9 12.38 -7.35 -2.38
C THR A 9 13.33 -7.21 -3.55
N VAL A 10 14.51 -7.81 -3.46
CA VAL A 10 15.49 -7.81 -4.56
C VAL A 10 14.92 -8.48 -5.82
N GLU A 11 14.11 -9.53 -5.68
CA GLU A 11 13.58 -10.28 -6.82
C GLU A 11 12.58 -9.49 -7.67
N PHE A 12 11.75 -8.66 -7.04
CA PHE A 12 10.66 -7.98 -7.72
C PHE A 12 10.89 -6.46 -7.87
N GLY A 13 11.74 -5.86 -7.03
CA GLY A 13 11.99 -4.42 -7.02
C GLY A 13 10.70 -3.60 -6.96
N ASP A 14 10.72 -2.45 -7.64
CA ASP A 14 9.63 -1.49 -7.65
C ASP A 14 8.33 -2.03 -8.27
N ALA A 15 8.42 -3.02 -9.16
CA ALA A 15 7.25 -3.57 -9.85
C ALA A 15 6.25 -4.25 -8.90
N HIS A 16 6.74 -4.76 -7.76
CA HIS A 16 5.91 -5.28 -6.69
C HIS A 16 6.28 -4.71 -5.32
N ALA A 17 6.75 -3.45 -5.29
CA ALA A 17 6.87 -2.75 -4.03
C ALA A 17 5.50 -2.69 -3.33
N GLY A 18 5.53 -2.87 -2.01
CA GLY A 18 4.37 -2.95 -1.15
C GLY A 18 4.26 -1.75 -0.22
N ALA A 19 3.05 -1.47 0.23
CA ALA A 19 2.79 -0.47 1.25
C ALA A 19 1.50 -0.83 2.00
N VAL A 20 1.24 -0.07 3.06
CA VAL A 20 -0.05 -0.06 3.72
C VAL A 20 -1.00 0.88 2.96
N GLY A 21 -2.14 0.35 2.53
CA GLY A 21 -3.27 1.13 2.03
C GLY A 21 -4.30 1.42 3.12
N VAL A 22 -5.08 2.47 2.92
CA VAL A 22 -6.11 2.94 3.87
C VAL A 22 -7.50 2.76 3.28
N LEU A 23 -8.46 2.43 4.14
CA LEU A 23 -9.89 2.45 3.85
C LEU A 23 -10.60 3.51 4.71
N VAL A 24 -11.47 4.29 4.08
CA VAL A 24 -12.36 5.29 4.69
C VAL A 24 -13.74 5.13 4.06
N GLY A 25 -14.79 4.95 4.86
CA GLY A 25 -16.13 4.66 4.35
C GLY A 25 -16.18 3.40 3.47
N GLY A 26 -15.33 2.41 3.74
CA GLY A 26 -15.19 1.17 2.96
C GLY A 26 -14.46 1.29 1.61
N GLY A 27 -13.81 2.43 1.30
CA GLY A 27 -13.08 2.63 0.05
C GLY A 27 -11.72 3.30 0.23
N GLU A 28 -10.86 3.26 -0.81
CA GLU A 28 -9.58 3.99 -0.78
C GLU A 28 -9.84 5.49 -0.87
N PRO A 29 -9.35 6.31 0.08
CA PRO A 29 -9.51 7.75 0.02
C PRO A 29 -8.61 8.37 -1.07
N GLY A 30 -8.93 9.61 -1.44
CA GLY A 30 -7.99 10.48 -2.14
C GLY A 30 -6.77 10.81 -1.28
N PRO A 31 -5.70 11.38 -1.86
CA PRO A 31 -4.51 11.76 -1.10
C PRO A 31 -4.85 12.82 -0.03
N VAL A 32 -4.09 12.80 1.05
CA VAL A 32 -4.09 13.85 2.07
C VAL A 32 -3.29 15.03 1.53
N TYR A 33 -3.91 16.21 1.48
CA TYR A 33 -3.25 17.46 1.11
C TYR A 33 -2.78 18.20 2.36
N PHE A 34 -1.58 18.75 2.30
CA PHE A 34 -1.01 19.57 3.35
C PHE A 34 -1.09 21.04 2.94
N ASP A 35 -1.95 21.80 3.62
CA ASP A 35 -2.08 23.25 3.43
C ASP A 35 -0.92 23.97 4.12
N VAL A 36 0.25 23.93 3.47
CA VAL A 36 1.51 24.47 4.00
C VAL A 36 2.16 25.36 2.95
N GLY A 37 1.52 26.48 2.62
CA GLY A 37 2.18 27.58 1.89
C GLY A 37 1.33 28.24 0.80
N SER A 38 1.87 29.33 0.25
CA SER A 38 1.24 30.15 -0.81
C SER A 38 1.76 29.83 -2.22
N GLY A 39 2.44 28.70 -2.39
CA GLY A 39 2.98 28.26 -3.68
C GLY A 39 1.90 27.66 -4.60
N PRO A 40 2.18 27.53 -5.91
CA PRO A 40 1.23 26.96 -6.86
C PRO A 40 1.01 25.45 -6.69
N ASP A 41 1.94 24.75 -6.04
CA ASP A 41 1.88 23.31 -5.79
C ASP A 41 1.53 23.03 -4.32
N ILE A 42 0.43 22.30 -4.10
CA ILE A 42 0.01 21.84 -2.77
C ILE A 42 0.60 20.45 -2.52
N PRO A 43 1.47 20.27 -1.50
CA PRO A 43 2.00 18.95 -1.17
C PRO A 43 0.88 17.96 -0.80
N SER A 44 1.03 16.70 -1.21
CA SER A 44 0.07 15.65 -0.88
C SER A 44 0.74 14.29 -0.69
N THR A 45 0.14 13.42 0.12
CA THR A 45 0.62 12.04 0.33
C THR A 45 -0.52 11.03 0.35
N ARG A 46 -0.19 9.78 0.05
CA ARG A 46 -1.05 8.61 0.29
C ARG A 46 -0.55 7.74 1.44
N ASN A 47 0.52 8.16 2.13
CA ASN A 47 1.04 7.44 3.29
C ASN A 47 -0.08 7.23 4.31
N TRP A 48 -0.23 5.99 4.78
CA TRP A 48 -1.33 5.59 5.64
C TRP A 48 -1.39 6.42 6.93
N SER A 49 -0.23 6.76 7.49
CA SER A 49 -0.11 7.52 8.73
C SER A 49 -0.65 8.95 8.65
N ALA A 50 -0.82 9.50 7.44
CA ALA A 50 -1.40 10.82 7.23
C ALA A 50 -2.93 10.85 7.37
N HIS A 51 -3.59 9.69 7.38
CA HIS A 51 -5.05 9.53 7.45
C HIS A 51 -5.53 9.43 8.90
N ASP A 52 -5.13 10.40 9.73
CA ASP A 52 -5.32 10.40 11.18
C ASP A 52 -6.56 11.19 11.65
N GLY A 53 -7.32 11.77 10.72
CA GLY A 53 -8.49 12.60 11.03
C GLY A 53 -8.17 14.03 11.50
N ARG A 54 -6.90 14.36 11.77
CA ARG A 54 -6.51 15.69 12.24
C ARG A 54 -6.60 16.69 11.09
N HIS A 55 -6.83 17.97 11.41
CA HIS A 55 -6.93 19.04 10.42
C HIS A 55 -7.96 18.77 9.30
N ARG A 56 -9.07 18.09 9.62
CA ARG A 56 -10.13 17.68 8.67
C ARG A 56 -9.67 16.72 7.57
N ARG A 57 -8.55 16.02 7.79
CA ARG A 57 -8.09 14.94 6.90
C ARG A 57 -9.03 13.74 7.03
N PRO A 58 -9.09 12.86 6.01
CA PRO A 58 -9.74 11.58 6.15
C PRO A 58 -9.16 10.80 7.34
N ARG A 59 -10.04 10.14 8.10
CA ARG A 59 -9.65 9.26 9.20
C ARG A 59 -9.79 7.82 8.74
N ALA A 60 -8.69 7.06 8.77
CA ALA A 60 -8.67 5.66 8.38
C ALA A 60 -9.59 4.82 9.27
N GLU A 61 -10.43 3.96 8.69
CA GLU A 61 -11.23 2.99 9.44
C GLU A 61 -10.50 1.64 9.55
N ALA A 62 -9.84 1.25 8.46
CA ALA A 62 -9.06 0.03 8.37
C ALA A 62 -7.84 0.21 7.46
N LEU A 63 -6.89 -0.70 7.62
CA LEU A 63 -5.69 -0.83 6.80
C LEU A 63 -5.78 -2.09 5.95
N ARG A 64 -5.04 -2.12 4.85
CA ARG A 64 -4.85 -3.33 4.02
C ARG A 64 -3.51 -3.30 3.31
N ALA A 65 -3.08 -4.46 2.81
CA ALA A 65 -1.92 -4.52 1.93
C ALA A 65 -2.23 -3.93 0.55
N VAL A 66 -1.29 -3.17 -0.02
CA VAL A 66 -1.34 -2.74 -1.42
C VAL A 66 -0.01 -3.01 -2.11
N CYS A 67 -0.05 -3.24 -3.42
CA CYS A 67 1.13 -3.53 -4.22
C CYS A 67 1.16 -2.61 -5.45
N ALA A 68 2.37 -2.22 -5.86
CA ALA A 68 2.64 -1.38 -7.03
C ALA A 68 2.04 -1.91 -8.33
N CYS A 69 1.88 -3.24 -8.45
CA CYS A 69 1.24 -3.88 -9.60
C CYS A 69 -0.29 -3.67 -9.68
N GLY A 70 -0.88 -2.96 -8.72
CA GLY A 70 -2.33 -2.69 -8.65
C GLY A 70 -3.10 -3.68 -7.77
N TRP A 71 -2.45 -4.71 -7.24
CA TRP A 71 -3.10 -5.64 -6.31
C TRP A 71 -3.48 -4.96 -4.99
N ARG A 72 -4.58 -5.44 -4.40
CA ARG A 72 -5.14 -4.99 -3.13
C ARG A 72 -5.46 -6.21 -2.28
N GLY A 73 -4.98 -6.21 -1.03
CA GLY A 73 -5.31 -7.21 -0.03
C GLY A 73 -6.81 -7.26 0.21
N ALA A 74 -7.33 -8.47 0.39
CA ALA A 74 -8.75 -8.69 0.69
C ALA A 74 -9.04 -8.55 2.18
N ALA A 75 -8.06 -8.81 3.05
CA ALA A 75 -8.21 -8.61 4.48
C ALA A 75 -8.14 -7.12 4.80
N GLU A 76 -9.03 -6.70 5.71
CA GLU A 76 -9.06 -5.38 6.29
C GLU A 76 -8.68 -5.50 7.76
N TYR A 77 -7.80 -4.61 8.21
CA TYR A 77 -7.28 -4.57 9.57
C TYR A 77 -7.79 -3.29 10.24
N PRO A 78 -8.87 -3.35 11.03
CA PRO A 78 -9.46 -2.17 11.66
C PRO A 78 -8.46 -1.44 12.55
N LEU A 79 -8.44 -0.11 12.48
CA LEU A 79 -7.64 0.71 13.39
C LEU A 79 -8.40 0.94 14.70
N ASP A 80 -7.80 0.54 15.81
CA ASP A 80 -8.31 0.86 17.14
C ASP A 80 -7.96 2.29 17.53
N TRP A 81 -8.88 3.20 17.20
CA TRP A 81 -8.75 4.61 17.54
C TRP A 81 -8.78 4.91 19.03
N ALA A 82 -9.34 4.03 19.86
CA ALA A 82 -9.32 4.20 21.30
C ALA A 82 -7.90 3.95 21.84
N ALA A 83 -7.18 2.98 21.28
CA ALA A 83 -5.78 2.72 21.61
C ALA A 83 -4.81 3.77 21.06
N VAL A 84 -5.08 4.32 19.88
CA VAL A 84 -4.29 5.42 19.28
C VAL A 84 -4.38 6.68 20.14
N GLY A 85 -5.60 7.02 20.59
CA GLY A 85 -5.88 8.25 21.34
C GLY A 85 -5.66 9.50 20.50
N ASP A 86 -5.19 10.57 21.16
CA ASP A 86 -4.94 11.88 20.52
C ASP A 86 -3.52 12.00 19.94
N ARG A 87 -2.81 10.91 19.63
CA ARG A 87 -1.46 10.96 19.04
C ARG A 87 -1.53 10.90 17.51
N PRO A 88 -0.55 11.47 16.78
CA PRO A 88 -0.46 11.24 15.34
C PRO A 88 -0.17 9.76 15.07
N LEU A 89 -0.72 9.20 13.99
CA LEU A 89 -0.54 7.78 13.67
C LEU A 89 0.93 7.39 13.46
N TYR A 90 1.78 8.28 12.94
CA TYR A 90 3.20 7.99 12.74
C TYR A 90 4.01 7.88 14.04
N GLU A 91 3.45 8.27 15.19
CA GLU A 91 4.06 8.10 16.52
C GLU A 91 3.53 6.86 17.25
N VAL A 92 2.53 6.18 16.69
CA VAL A 92 1.92 5.00 17.31
C VAL A 92 2.46 3.73 16.66
N ASP A 93 2.81 2.76 17.50
CA ASP A 93 3.21 1.43 17.07
C ASP A 93 1.97 0.63 16.65
N VAL A 94 1.52 0.88 15.41
CA VAL A 94 0.41 0.15 14.80
C VAL A 94 0.93 -1.20 14.32
N ASP A 95 0.24 -2.29 14.67
CA ASP A 95 0.60 -3.62 14.19
C ASP A 95 0.33 -3.74 12.68
N LEU A 96 1.42 -3.74 11.89
CA LEU A 96 1.39 -3.92 10.44
C LEU A 96 1.70 -5.36 10.01
N THR A 97 1.79 -6.31 10.95
CA THR A 97 2.15 -7.71 10.66
C THR A 97 1.16 -8.35 9.69
N GLY A 98 -0.13 -8.08 9.86
CA GLY A 98 -1.19 -8.58 8.98
C GLY A 98 -1.02 -8.12 7.52
N PRO A 99 -1.10 -6.81 7.23
CA PRO A 99 -0.85 -6.26 5.90
C PRO A 99 0.47 -6.73 5.27
N LEU A 100 1.55 -6.81 6.05
CA LEU A 100 2.84 -7.29 5.56
C LEU A 100 2.79 -8.78 5.17
N ALA A 101 2.13 -9.62 5.96
CA ALA A 101 1.94 -11.04 5.66
C ALA A 101 1.13 -11.23 4.36
N ASP A 102 0.07 -10.45 4.18
CA ASP A 102 -0.75 -10.45 2.97
C ASP A 102 0.05 -10.07 1.71
N TRP A 103 0.90 -9.05 1.80
CA TRP A 103 1.78 -8.68 0.69
C TRP A 103 2.80 -9.79 0.38
N ASN A 104 3.41 -10.42 1.40
CA ASN A 104 4.32 -11.56 1.20
C ASN A 104 3.61 -12.77 0.54
N ALA A 105 2.38 -13.05 0.95
CA ALA A 105 1.56 -14.09 0.33
C ALA A 105 1.27 -13.77 -1.14
N HIS A 106 0.96 -12.50 -1.46
CA HIS A 106 0.81 -12.04 -2.83
C HIS A 106 2.08 -12.25 -3.68
N LEU A 107 3.27 -11.89 -3.17
CA LEU A 107 4.54 -12.12 -3.88
C LEU A 107 4.78 -13.60 -4.18
N SER A 108 4.41 -14.49 -3.25
CA SER A 108 4.52 -15.94 -3.43
C SER A 108 3.65 -16.41 -4.60
N LEU A 109 2.41 -15.92 -4.70
CA LEU A 109 1.51 -16.21 -5.83
C LEU A 109 2.02 -15.67 -7.16
N VAL A 110 2.61 -14.47 -7.16
CA VAL A 110 3.24 -13.87 -8.37
C VAL A 110 4.41 -14.73 -8.84
N ARG A 111 5.26 -15.15 -7.90
CA ARG A 111 6.40 -16.04 -8.15
C ARG A 111 5.96 -17.35 -8.80
N ASP A 112 4.97 -18.02 -8.21
CA ASP A 112 4.44 -19.29 -8.73
C ASP A 112 3.87 -19.13 -10.15
N LYS A 113 3.13 -18.04 -10.41
CA LYS A 113 2.61 -17.75 -11.75
C LYS A 113 3.72 -17.51 -12.77
N ARG A 114 4.80 -16.81 -12.38
CA ARG A 114 5.97 -16.58 -13.24
C ARG A 114 6.65 -17.90 -13.62
N TYR A 115 6.79 -18.83 -12.68
CA TYR A 115 7.38 -20.15 -12.95
C TYR A 115 6.43 -21.10 -13.70
N ARG A 116 5.11 -20.90 -13.58
CA ARG A 116 4.10 -21.70 -14.30
C ARG A 116 3.94 -21.30 -15.77
N CYS A 117 4.68 -20.32 -16.28
CA CYS A 117 4.78 -20.09 -17.73
C CYS A 117 5.47 -21.32 -18.37
N PRO A 118 4.77 -22.16 -19.17
CA PRO A 118 5.42 -23.29 -19.79
C PRO A 118 6.45 -22.75 -20.79
N ARG A 119 7.66 -23.31 -20.75
CA ARG A 119 8.70 -23.14 -21.78
C ARG A 119 8.12 -23.52 -23.17
N ARG A 120 7.40 -22.62 -23.84
CA ARG A 120 7.02 -22.79 -25.24
C ARG A 120 8.18 -22.31 -26.10
N TRP A 121 9.28 -23.06 -26.07
CA TRP A 121 10.24 -23.00 -27.16
C TRP A 121 9.59 -23.63 -28.38
N ARG A 122 9.14 -22.80 -29.32
CA ARG A 122 9.14 -23.17 -30.74
C ARG A 122 10.24 -22.36 -31.39
N LEU A 123 11.45 -22.92 -31.39
CA LEU A 123 12.44 -22.57 -32.40
C LEU A 123 11.89 -23.14 -33.71
N SER A 124 11.31 -22.28 -34.56
CA SER A 124 11.23 -22.57 -35.99
C SER A 124 12.12 -21.55 -36.70
N TRP A 125 13.39 -21.92 -36.85
CA TRP A 125 14.20 -21.35 -37.92
C TRP A 125 13.89 -22.13 -39.19
N SER A 126 13.60 -21.36 -40.23
CA SER A 126 13.14 -21.78 -41.56
C SER A 126 14.09 -22.74 -42.26
N ARG A 127 13.52 -23.62 -43.09
CA ARG A 127 13.98 -23.84 -44.47
C ARG A 127 12.75 -24.00 -45.36
#